data_AF-A0A7I7WHV8-F1
#
_entry.id   AF-A0A7I7WHV8-F1
#
_cell.length_a   1.000
_cell.length_b   1.000
_cell.length_c   1.000
_cell.angle_alpha   90.00
_cell.angle_beta   90.00
_cell.angle_gamma   90.00
#
_symmetry.space_group_name_H-M   'P 1'
#
loop_
_entity.id
_entity.type
_entity.pdbx_description
1 polymer ?
#
loop_
_entity_poly.entity_id
_entity_poly.type
_entity_poly.pdbx_seq_one_letter_code
_entity_poly.pdbx_strand_id
1 'polypeptide(L)'
;MTQPPAARRSTGSQLQRNPIRRLGGRPTRGCTLVPDELIRHGVPEIKAEGLAVMVLLLSHANGWETSAVEMSHQLGWGENRRRVRAALERLVKARRLVIREHRRDGGGRLCQEYIFHADARRFSEEEWTMWAAPIVLPAHCKGCTNTVQGACTETVQGDAP
;
A
#
# COMPACT_ATOMS: atom_id res chain seq x y z
N MET A 1 -4.11 18.04 -27.27
CA MET A 1 -3.56 17.74 -25.92
C MET A 1 -4.74 17.48 -25.00
N THR A 2 -5.03 16.22 -24.73
CA THR A 2 -6.27 15.79 -24.06
C THR A 2 -6.00 15.61 -22.57
N GLN A 3 -6.70 16.36 -21.71
CA GLN A 3 -6.65 16.16 -20.26
C GLN A 3 -7.08 14.73 -19.88
N PRO A 4 -6.42 14.08 -18.91
CA PRO A 4 -6.89 12.80 -18.39
C PRO A 4 -8.18 13.01 -17.59
N PRO A 5 -9.17 12.10 -17.71
CA PRO A 5 -10.46 12.26 -17.05
C PRO A 5 -10.32 12.14 -15.52
N ALA A 6 -10.97 13.08 -14.82
CA ALA A 6 -11.08 13.12 -13.37
C ALA A 6 -11.64 11.80 -12.81
N ALA A 7 -10.98 11.30 -11.76
CA ALA A 7 -11.36 10.08 -11.06
C ALA A 7 -12.82 10.15 -10.58
N ARG A 8 -13.69 9.33 -11.18
CA ARG A 8 -15.07 9.13 -10.72
C ARG A 8 -15.05 8.49 -9.35
N ARG A 9 -15.51 9.22 -8.32
CA ARG A 9 -15.85 8.65 -7.02
C ARG A 9 -17.15 7.85 -7.17
N SER A 10 -17.07 6.53 -7.19
CA SER A 10 -18.24 5.64 -7.19
C SER A 10 -18.68 5.36 -5.76
N THR A 11 -19.83 5.91 -5.39
CA THR A 11 -20.63 5.57 -4.21
C THR A 11 -21.35 4.24 -4.50
N GLY A 12 -21.06 3.19 -3.75
CA GLY A 12 -21.76 1.90 -3.85
C GLY A 12 -20.82 0.72 -3.62
N SER A 13 -21.02 -0.01 -2.52
CA SER A 13 -20.27 -1.22 -2.14
C SER A 13 -18.75 -1.05 -2.29
N GLN A 14 -18.13 -0.28 -1.40
CA GLN A 14 -16.67 -0.10 -1.43
C GLN A 14 -16.00 -1.45 -1.17
N LEU A 15 -15.65 -2.17 -2.24
CA LEU A 15 -14.55 -3.12 -2.26
C LEU A 15 -13.43 -2.44 -1.48
N GLN A 16 -13.18 -2.90 -0.26
CA GLN A 16 -12.28 -2.27 0.68
C GLN A 16 -10.91 -2.16 0.00
N ARG A 17 -10.61 -0.98 -0.53
CA ARG A 17 -9.40 -0.74 -1.30
C ARG A 17 -8.28 -0.47 -0.33
N ASN A 18 -7.12 -0.98 -0.68
CA ASN A 18 -5.94 -0.99 0.15
C ASN A 18 -4.90 -0.09 -0.52
N PRO A 19 -4.53 1.05 0.10
CA PRO A 19 -3.50 1.92 -0.45
C PRO A 19 -2.14 1.24 -0.47
N ILE A 20 -1.34 1.60 -1.47
CA ILE A 20 0.05 1.19 -1.63
C ILE A 20 0.97 2.27 -1.07
N ARG A 21 1.90 1.86 -0.21
CA ARG A 21 2.99 2.69 0.31
C ARG A 21 4.34 2.07 -0.02
N ARG A 22 4.98 2.57 -1.07
CA ARG A 22 6.38 2.24 -1.40
C ARG A 22 7.32 3.11 -0.59
N LEU A 23 8.29 2.48 0.07
CA LEU A 23 9.36 3.12 0.81
C LEU A 23 10.57 3.34 -0.11
N GLY A 24 11.12 4.55 -0.12
CA GLY A 24 12.19 4.94 -1.03
C GLY A 24 11.69 5.56 -2.35
N GLY A 25 12.64 6.06 -3.14
CA GLY A 25 12.35 6.74 -4.41
C GLY A 25 12.01 5.78 -5.54
N ARG A 26 11.06 6.16 -6.40
CA ARG A 26 10.83 5.45 -7.67
C ARG A 26 11.87 5.90 -8.70
N PRO A 27 12.43 5.00 -9.51
CA PRO A 27 13.12 5.41 -10.73
C PRO A 27 12.15 6.22 -11.62
N THR A 28 12.63 7.33 -12.16
CA THR A 28 11.85 8.36 -12.88
C THR A 28 11.39 7.95 -14.28
N ARG A 29 11.85 6.81 -14.79
CA ARG A 29 11.54 6.33 -16.14
C ARG A 29 10.45 5.27 -16.06
N GLY A 30 9.57 5.18 -17.07
CA GLY A 30 8.37 4.33 -17.11
C GLY A 30 8.58 2.81 -17.06
N CYS A 31 9.67 2.36 -16.45
CA CYS A 31 9.95 0.99 -16.09
C CYS A 31 9.88 0.81 -14.57
N THR A 32 9.84 -0.45 -14.14
CA THR A 32 9.98 -0.84 -12.74
C THR A 32 11.25 -1.66 -12.61
N LEU A 33 12.11 -1.29 -11.67
CA LEU A 33 13.29 -2.09 -11.35
C LEU A 33 12.87 -3.28 -10.50
N VAL A 34 13.32 -4.46 -10.90
CA VAL A 34 13.14 -5.71 -10.16
C VAL A 34 14.55 -6.18 -9.80
N PRO A 35 14.90 -6.30 -8.52
CA PRO A 35 16.26 -6.66 -8.13
C PRO A 35 16.56 -8.12 -8.50
N ASP A 36 17.79 -8.39 -8.90
CA ASP A 36 18.26 -9.74 -9.22
C ASP A 36 18.07 -10.71 -8.06
N GLU A 37 18.24 -10.26 -6.82
CA GLU A 37 18.03 -11.06 -5.62
C GLU A 37 16.59 -11.60 -5.53
N LEU A 38 15.58 -10.79 -5.89
CA LEU A 38 14.17 -11.20 -5.89
C LEU A 38 13.92 -12.28 -6.95
N ILE A 39 14.55 -12.17 -8.11
CA ILE A 39 14.40 -13.12 -9.22
C ILE A 39 15.14 -14.43 -8.91
N ARG A 40 16.42 -14.34 -8.53
CA ARG A 40 17.32 -15.49 -8.37
C ARG A 40 17.09 -16.25 -7.07
N HIS A 41 16.76 -15.55 -5.99
CA HIS A 41 16.65 -16.13 -4.64
C HIS A 41 15.25 -15.96 -4.03
N GLY A 42 14.48 -14.96 -4.45
CA GLY A 42 13.13 -14.74 -3.92
C GLY A 42 12.10 -15.73 -4.45
N VAL A 43 12.17 -16.14 -5.72
CA VAL A 43 11.15 -17.00 -6.37
C VAL A 43 10.93 -18.34 -5.66
N PRO A 44 11.95 -19.08 -5.19
CA PRO A 44 11.71 -20.30 -4.41
C PRO A 44 10.85 -20.10 -3.16
N GLU A 45 10.95 -18.93 -2.51
CA GLU A 45 10.21 -18.61 -1.29
C GLU A 45 8.80 -18.08 -1.57
N ILE A 46 8.68 -17.14 -2.52
CA ILE A 46 7.43 -16.42 -2.80
C ILE A 46 6.60 -17.06 -3.93
N LYS A 47 7.21 -17.97 -4.68
CA LYS A 47 6.71 -18.57 -5.93
C LYS A 47 6.48 -17.55 -7.04
N ALA A 48 6.18 -18.04 -8.25
CA ALA A 48 5.92 -17.19 -9.40
C ALA A 48 4.76 -16.21 -9.16
N GLU A 49 3.72 -16.63 -8.41
CA GLU A 49 2.62 -15.74 -8.05
C GLU A 49 3.05 -14.59 -7.14
N GLY A 50 3.92 -14.84 -6.17
CA GLY A 50 4.46 -13.81 -5.29
C GLY A 50 5.30 -12.80 -6.07
N LEU A 51 6.12 -13.28 -7.01
CA LEU A 51 6.87 -12.41 -7.91
C LEU A 51 5.94 -11.54 -8.76
N ALA A 52 4.92 -12.14 -9.39
CA ALA A 52 3.96 -11.42 -10.22
C ALA A 52 3.21 -10.33 -9.44
N VAL A 53 2.75 -10.64 -8.22
CA VAL A 53 2.10 -9.66 -7.34
C VAL A 53 3.08 -8.56 -6.94
N MET A 54 4.33 -8.88 -6.59
CA MET A 54 5.32 -7.88 -6.21
C MET A 54 5.65 -6.92 -7.36
N VAL A 55 5.84 -7.44 -8.58
CA VAL A 55 6.08 -6.64 -9.79
C VAL A 55 4.89 -5.72 -10.07
N LEU A 56 3.66 -6.23 -9.90
CA LEU A 56 2.46 -5.41 -10.05
C LEU A 56 2.40 -4.29 -9.02
N LEU A 57 2.68 -4.59 -7.74
CA LEU A 57 2.71 -3.57 -6.70
C LEU A 57 3.77 -2.49 -6.99
N LEU A 58 4.96 -2.89 -7.43
CA LEU A 58 6.04 -1.97 -7.78
C LEU A 58 5.71 -1.07 -8.98
N SER A 59 4.87 -1.52 -9.92
CA SER A 59 4.47 -0.73 -11.10
C SER A 59 3.51 0.42 -10.76
N HIS A 60 2.73 0.27 -9.69
CA HIS A 60 1.78 1.27 -9.23
C HIS A 60 2.46 2.48 -8.57
N ALA A 61 1.75 3.62 -8.58
CA ALA A 61 2.19 4.83 -7.89
C ALA A 61 1.96 4.72 -6.37
N ASN A 62 2.68 5.54 -5.58
CA ASN A 62 2.37 5.67 -4.15
C ASN A 62 0.97 6.25 -3.96
N GLY A 63 0.25 5.76 -2.95
CA GLY A 63 -1.14 6.11 -2.70
C GLY A 63 -2.14 5.45 -3.65
N TRP A 64 -1.69 4.66 -4.64
CA TRP A 64 -2.59 3.89 -5.48
C TRP A 64 -3.37 2.88 -4.63
N GLU A 65 -4.68 2.81 -4.85
CA GLU A 65 -5.55 1.92 -4.10
C GLU A 65 -5.92 0.69 -4.93
N THR A 66 -5.65 -0.50 -4.40
CA THR A 66 -5.96 -1.77 -5.08
C THR A 66 -6.65 -2.76 -4.14
N SER A 67 -7.13 -3.87 -4.68
CA SER A 67 -7.72 -4.97 -3.90
C SER A 67 -7.22 -6.32 -4.41
N ALA A 68 -7.37 -7.39 -3.62
CA ALA A 68 -7.00 -8.73 -4.07
C ALA A 68 -7.78 -9.20 -5.31
N VAL A 69 -9.01 -8.71 -5.49
CA VAL A 69 -9.82 -8.99 -6.68
C VAL A 69 -9.25 -8.23 -7.88
N GLU A 70 -9.03 -6.93 -7.72
CA GLU A 70 -8.46 -6.06 -8.76
C GLU A 70 -7.08 -6.57 -9.23
N MET A 71 -6.19 -6.91 -8.29
CA MET A 71 -4.88 -7.51 -8.61
C MET A 71 -5.02 -8.82 -9.38
N SER A 72 -6.02 -9.65 -9.05
CA SER A 72 -6.28 -10.90 -9.76
C SER A 72 -6.68 -10.65 -11.21
N HIS A 73 -7.52 -9.65 -11.46
CA HIS A 73 -7.90 -9.26 -12.83
C HIS A 73 -6.71 -8.70 -13.62
N GLN A 74 -5.92 -7.81 -13.01
CA GLN A 74 -4.74 -7.23 -13.66
C GLN A 74 -3.68 -8.29 -14.03
N LEU A 75 -3.58 -9.37 -13.24
CA LEU A 75 -2.66 -10.48 -13.50
C LEU A 75 -3.25 -11.55 -14.44
N GLY A 76 -4.47 -11.35 -14.96
CA GLY A 76 -5.12 -12.32 -15.84
C GLY A 76 -5.54 -13.61 -15.13
N TRP A 77 -5.73 -13.59 -13.81
CA TRP A 77 -6.13 -14.74 -13.00
C TRP A 77 -7.64 -14.83 -12.78
N GLY A 78 -8.42 -14.00 -13.47
CA GLY A 78 -9.88 -13.89 -13.29
C GLY A 78 -10.24 -13.45 -11.87
N GLU A 79 -11.36 -13.93 -11.34
CA GLU A 79 -11.84 -13.61 -9.98
C GLU A 79 -11.13 -14.41 -8.86
N ASN A 80 -9.94 -14.94 -9.11
CA ASN A 80 -9.20 -15.77 -8.16
C ASN A 80 -8.46 -14.94 -7.09
N ARG A 81 -9.22 -14.22 -6.26
CA ARG A 81 -8.70 -13.46 -5.11
C ARG A 81 -7.94 -14.33 -4.10
N ARG A 82 -8.22 -15.63 -4.04
CA ARG A 82 -7.53 -16.57 -3.14
C ARG A 82 -6.07 -16.75 -3.57
N ARG A 83 -5.81 -16.82 -4.88
CA ARG A 83 -4.46 -16.89 -5.43
C ARG A 83 -3.63 -15.67 -5.06
N VAL A 84 -4.21 -14.47 -5.18
CA VAL A 84 -3.55 -13.22 -4.76
C VAL A 84 -3.30 -13.19 -3.26
N ARG A 85 -4.28 -13.57 -2.43
CA ARG A 85 -4.11 -13.61 -0.97
C ARG A 85 -2.97 -14.55 -0.55
N ALA A 86 -2.92 -15.75 -1.11
CA ALA A 86 -1.83 -16.69 -0.84
C ALA A 86 -0.46 -16.14 -1.29
N ALA A 87 -0.40 -15.40 -2.39
CA ALA A 87 0.82 -14.73 -2.84
C ALA A 87 1.25 -13.60 -1.87
N LEU A 88 0.29 -12.77 -1.42
CA LEU A 88 0.53 -11.72 -0.43
C LEU A 88 1.02 -12.30 0.91
N GLU A 89 0.43 -13.39 1.38
CA GLU A 89 0.87 -14.09 2.60
C GLU A 89 2.31 -14.60 2.49
N ARG A 90 2.71 -15.11 1.32
CA ARG A 90 4.11 -15.52 1.08
C ARG A 90 5.06 -14.33 1.07
N LEU A 91 4.67 -13.20 0.48
CA LEU A 91 5.47 -11.97 0.49
C LEU A 91 5.65 -11.43 1.92
N VAL A 92 4.60 -11.51 2.74
CA VAL A 92 4.64 -11.19 4.17
C VAL A 92 5.61 -12.13 4.90
N LYS A 93 5.47 -13.45 4.70
CA LYS A 93 6.37 -14.44 5.31
C LYS A 93 7.84 -14.25 4.90
N ALA A 94 8.09 -13.86 3.67
CA ALA A 94 9.42 -13.57 3.15
C ALA A 94 9.97 -12.20 3.61
N ARG A 95 9.25 -11.47 4.47
CA ARG A 95 9.57 -10.10 4.91
C ARG A 95 9.81 -9.14 3.75
N ARG A 96 9.08 -9.27 2.63
CA ARG A 96 9.17 -8.35 1.47
C ARG A 96 7.98 -7.41 1.34
N LEU A 97 6.90 -7.71 2.05
CA LEU A 97 5.68 -6.92 2.10
C LEU A 97 5.17 -6.87 3.53
N VAL A 98 4.82 -5.69 4.02
CA VAL A 98 4.03 -5.52 5.24
C VAL A 98 2.60 -5.22 4.82
N ILE A 99 1.64 -5.89 5.48
CA ILE A 99 0.22 -5.57 5.36
C ILE A 99 -0.19 -4.95 6.68
N ARG A 100 -0.26 -3.62 6.74
CA ARG A 100 -0.65 -2.90 7.94
C ARG A 100 -2.17 -2.81 8.02
N GLU A 101 -2.72 -3.08 9.20
CA GLU A 101 -4.14 -2.91 9.46
C GLU A 101 -4.45 -1.52 9.99
N HIS A 102 -5.51 -0.91 9.46
CA HIS A 102 -6.13 0.28 10.05
C HIS A 102 -7.36 -0.17 10.84
N ARG A 103 -7.37 0.11 12.14
CA ARG A 103 -8.44 -0.25 13.07
C ARG A 103 -9.15 1.00 13.53
N ARG A 104 -10.47 0.93 13.71
CA ARG A 104 -11.22 1.97 14.39
C ARG A 104 -11.13 1.79 15.90
N ASP A 105 -10.94 2.88 16.62
CA ASP A 105 -11.08 2.88 18.08
C ASP A 105 -12.51 2.47 18.49
N GLY A 106 -12.64 1.48 19.36
CA GLY A 106 -13.94 0.90 19.74
C GLY A 106 -14.52 -0.16 18.77
N GLY A 107 -13.82 -0.54 17.69
CA GLY A 107 -14.08 -1.80 16.98
C GLY A 107 -14.28 -1.71 15.45
N GLY A 108 -13.66 -2.67 14.74
CA GLY A 108 -13.80 -2.91 13.29
C GLY A 108 -12.53 -2.61 12.48
N ARG A 109 -12.24 -3.46 11.48
CA ARG A 109 -11.16 -3.24 10.51
C ARG A 109 -11.64 -2.31 9.38
N LEU A 110 -10.93 -1.19 9.18
CA LEU A 110 -11.31 -0.15 8.21
C LEU A 110 -10.67 -0.33 6.83
N CYS A 111 -9.41 -0.77 6.77
CA CYS A 111 -8.70 -1.10 5.53
C CYS A 111 -7.35 -1.76 5.85
N GLN A 112 -6.64 -2.20 4.81
CA GLN A 112 -5.22 -2.58 4.89
C GLN A 112 -4.38 -1.64 4.05
N GLU A 113 -3.13 -1.40 4.45
CA GLU A 113 -2.12 -0.70 3.66
C GLU A 113 -1.03 -1.71 3.24
N TYR A 114 -0.67 -1.72 1.95
CA TYR A 114 0.40 -2.56 1.41
C TYR A 114 1.71 -1.79 1.38
N ILE A 115 2.71 -2.25 2.13
CA ILE A 115 3.95 -1.50 2.35
C ILE A 115 5.15 -2.34 1.93
N PHE A 116 6.01 -1.79 1.09
CA PHE A 116 7.19 -2.48 0.57
C PHE A 116 8.28 -1.48 0.19
N HIS A 117 9.53 -1.94 0.12
CA HIS A 117 10.65 -1.12 -0.35
C HIS A 117 10.66 -1.01 -1.88
N ALA A 118 11.07 0.15 -2.40
CA ALA A 118 11.09 0.44 -3.84
C ALA A 118 12.05 -0.46 -4.63
N ASP A 119 13.10 -0.93 -3.98
CA ASP A 119 14.07 -1.91 -4.49
C ASP A 119 13.64 -3.35 -4.22
N ALA A 120 12.45 -3.59 -3.65
CA ALA A 120 11.91 -4.89 -3.27
C ALA A 120 12.79 -5.74 -2.33
N ARG A 121 13.72 -5.11 -1.60
CA ARG A 121 14.53 -5.81 -0.59
C ARG A 121 13.67 -6.29 0.57
N ARG A 122 14.25 -7.17 1.38
CA ARG A 122 13.62 -7.60 2.64
C ARG A 122 13.65 -6.47 3.66
N PHE A 123 12.58 -6.39 4.44
CA PHE A 123 12.54 -5.62 5.68
C PHE A 123 13.53 -6.21 6.69
N SER A 124 14.26 -5.35 7.39
CA SER A 124 14.95 -5.76 8.62
C SER A 124 13.92 -6.09 9.71
N GLU A 125 14.37 -6.68 10.82
CA GLU A 125 13.47 -7.00 11.93
C GLU A 125 12.91 -5.74 12.59
N GLU A 126 13.73 -4.71 12.70
CA GLU A 126 13.38 -3.41 13.28
C GLU A 126 12.36 -2.69 12.38
N GLU A 127 12.63 -2.64 11.06
CA GLU A 127 11.70 -2.05 10.10
C GLU A 127 10.38 -2.81 10.07
N TRP A 128 10.43 -4.14 10.10
CA TRP A 128 9.25 -4.98 10.12
C TRP A 128 8.39 -4.66 11.34
N THR A 129 8.99 -4.62 12.52
CA THR A 129 8.29 -4.33 13.78
C THR A 129 7.67 -2.94 13.76
N MET A 130 8.42 -1.93 13.31
CA MET A 130 7.95 -0.56 13.16
C MET A 130 6.73 -0.48 12.25
N TRP A 131 6.80 -1.14 11.08
CA TRP A 131 5.76 -1.00 10.07
C TRP A 131 4.59 -1.97 10.25
N ALA A 132 4.77 -3.10 10.93
CA ALA A 132 3.69 -4.05 11.18
C ALA A 132 2.71 -3.55 12.25
N ALA A 133 3.11 -2.56 13.05
CA ALA A 133 2.25 -1.96 14.06
C ALA A 133 0.95 -1.42 13.43
N PRO A 134 -0.23 -1.80 13.94
CA PRO A 134 -1.51 -1.32 13.41
C PRO A 134 -1.69 0.17 13.71
N ILE A 135 -2.36 0.88 12.81
CA ILE A 135 -2.78 2.27 13.05
C ILE A 135 -4.19 2.25 13.62
N VAL A 136 -4.36 2.86 14.80
CA VAL A 136 -5.66 3.09 15.42
C VAL A 136 -6.15 4.47 15.01
N LEU A 137 -7.26 4.51 14.29
CA LEU A 137 -7.92 5.76 13.90
C LEU A 137 -8.96 6.12 14.96
N PRO A 138 -9.04 7.41 15.36
CA PRO A 138 -10.03 7.85 16.32
C PRO A 138 -11.44 7.52 15.80
N ALA A 139 -12.33 7.14 16.71
CA ALA A 139 -13.74 7.00 16.38
C ALA A 139 -14.24 8.34 15.84
N HIS A 140 -15.06 8.32 14.77
CA HIS A 140 -15.72 9.53 14.31
C HIS A 140 -16.52 10.12 15.48
N CYS A 141 -16.09 11.26 16.01
CA CYS A 141 -16.90 12.04 16.94
C CYS A 141 -18.17 12.45 16.19
N LYS A 142 -19.34 11.96 16.64
CA LYS A 142 -20.67 12.29 16.11
C LYS A 142 -21.06 13.78 16.26
N GLY A 143 -20.11 14.68 16.52
CA GLY A 143 -20.35 16.10 16.77
C GLY A 143 -19.51 17.07 15.93
N CYS A 144 -18.61 16.60 15.05
CA CYS A 144 -17.85 17.50 14.19
C CYS A 144 -18.45 17.53 12.78
N THR A 145 -19.46 18.39 12.59
CA THR A 145 -19.88 18.83 11.26
C THR A 145 -18.75 19.63 10.60
N ASN A 146 -18.53 19.37 9.32
CA ASN A 146 -17.48 19.92 8.47
C ASN A 146 -17.25 21.43 8.66
N THR A 147 -16.04 21.82 9.08
CA THR A 147 -15.26 23.05 8.77
C THR A 147 -13.96 22.82 9.57
N VAL A 148 -12.78 22.61 9.00
CA VAL A 148 -11.93 23.62 8.35
C VAL A 148 -11.05 22.92 7.31
N GLN A 149 -11.15 23.41 6.08
CA GLN A 149 -10.14 23.28 5.05
C GLN A 149 -9.24 24.51 5.21
N GLY A 150 -8.00 24.34 5.66
CA GLY A 150 -7.02 25.44 5.69
C GLY A 150 -6.06 25.43 6.88
N ALA A 151 -4.77 25.57 6.55
CA ALA A 151 -3.67 26.00 7.41
C ALA A 151 -3.09 24.99 8.42
N CYS A 152 -2.12 24.20 7.96
CA CYS A 152 -0.93 23.90 8.75
C CYS A 152 0.31 24.38 7.97
N THR A 153 0.50 25.69 7.94
CA THR A 153 1.82 26.31 7.77
C THR A 153 2.07 27.09 9.05
N GLU A 154 2.69 26.44 10.02
CA GLU A 154 3.22 27.11 11.20
C GLU A 154 4.66 27.52 10.86
N THR A 155 4.79 28.77 10.44
CA THR A 155 6.05 29.48 10.26
C THR A 155 6.69 29.66 11.63
N VAL A 156 7.86 29.06 11.81
CA VAL A 156 8.74 29.33 12.96
C VAL A 156 9.17 30.78 12.89
N GLN A 157 8.76 31.60 13.85
CA GLN A 157 9.27 32.94 14.03
C GLN A 157 9.95 32.99 15.41
N GLY A 158 11.28 32.95 15.37
CA GLY A 158 12.12 33.17 16.54
C GLY A 158 12.21 34.65 16.84
N ASP A 159 12.14 34.98 18.13
CA ASP A 159 12.50 36.28 18.67
C ASP A 159 13.58 36.10 19.75
N ALA A 160 14.74 36.67 19.46
CA ALA A 160 15.77 37.15 20.37
C ALA A 160 16.52 38.23 19.55
N PRO A 161 16.94 39.36 20.14
CA PRO A 161 17.67 39.42 21.41
C PRO A 161 17.03 40.26 22.53
#